data_AF-A0A0Q5D384-F1
#
_entry.id   AF-A0A0Q5D384-F1
#
_cell.length_a   1.000
_cell.length_b   1.000
_cell.length_c   1.000
_cell.angle_alpha   90.00
_cell.angle_beta   90.00
_cell.angle_gamma   90.00
#
_symmetry.space_group_name_H-M   'P 1'
#
loop_
_entity.id
_entity.type
_entity.pdbx_description
1 polymer ?
#
loop_
_entity_poly.entity_id
_entity_poly.type
_entity_poly.pdbx_seq_one_letter_code
_entity_poly.pdbx_strand_id
1 'polypeptide(L)'
;MGISERKERAKAEREQRIIGAARMLAEKDGWASVTVRRLAQEIEYSQPVLYAHFQNRDAIVGAVALEGFGELGPVLRASVRRGASSAEAMEDVAMAYLEFAFERPALYEAMFVLPSGLRFAKSDTPQSLRDTFGAMMAVVEPFCENAEVATEAFWATLHGLAELERHGRIREAFRKDRVTHFIDMLSRRS
;
A
#
# COMPACT_ATOMS: atom_id res chain seq x y z
N MET A 1 -10.77 3.11 -33.88
CA MET A 1 -10.43 3.83 -32.63
C MET A 1 -10.96 5.25 -32.72
N GLY A 2 -11.95 5.57 -31.90
CA GLY A 2 -12.68 6.85 -31.92
C GLY A 2 -11.83 8.01 -31.40
N ILE A 3 -12.24 9.25 -31.70
CA ILE A 3 -11.59 10.47 -31.18
C ILE A 3 -11.62 10.50 -29.63
N SER A 4 -12.70 10.00 -29.02
CA SER A 4 -12.85 9.92 -27.56
C SER A 4 -11.83 8.97 -26.91
N GLU A 5 -11.70 7.75 -27.44
CA GLU A 5 -10.74 6.75 -26.94
C GLU A 5 -9.29 7.25 -27.02
N ARG A 6 -8.92 7.97 -28.09
CA ARG A 6 -7.59 8.58 -28.22
C ARG A 6 -7.33 9.65 -27.15
N LYS A 7 -8.34 10.46 -26.81
CA LYS A 7 -8.23 11.49 -25.78
C LYS A 7 -8.10 10.89 -24.38
N GLU A 8 -8.92 9.89 -24.04
CA GLU A 8 -8.83 9.20 -22.76
C GLU A 8 -7.51 8.47 -22.59
N ARG A 9 -7.02 7.80 -23.65
CA ARG A 9 -5.70 7.16 -23.63
C ARG A 9 -4.58 8.17 -23.40
N ALA A 10 -4.60 9.31 -24.11
CA ALA A 10 -3.59 10.35 -23.93
C ALA A 10 -3.65 10.99 -22.52
N LYS A 11 -4.85 11.09 -21.94
CA LYS A 11 -5.06 11.55 -20.57
C LYS A 11 -4.44 10.56 -19.57
N ALA A 12 -4.75 9.27 -19.69
CA ALA A 12 -4.20 8.22 -18.83
C ALA A 12 -2.66 8.12 -18.94
N GLU A 13 -2.11 8.19 -20.15
CA GLU A 13 -0.65 8.21 -20.38
C GLU A 13 0.03 9.43 -19.74
N ARG A 14 -0.70 10.55 -19.61
CA ARG A 14 -0.19 11.74 -18.92
C ARG A 14 -0.24 11.59 -17.41
N GLU A 15 -1.34 11.08 -16.87
CA GLU A 15 -1.48 10.78 -15.45
C GLU A 15 -0.40 9.80 -15.00
N GLN A 16 -0.17 8.73 -15.76
CA GLN A 16 0.89 7.76 -15.50
C GLN A 16 2.30 8.38 -15.47
N ARG A 17 2.60 9.34 -16.36
CA ARG A 17 3.87 10.08 -16.29
C ARG A 17 3.99 10.95 -15.04
N ILE A 18 2.91 11.60 -14.62
CA ILE A 18 2.89 12.41 -13.38
C ILE A 18 3.11 11.51 -12.16
N ILE A 19 2.40 10.37 -12.10
CA ILE A 19 2.48 9.40 -10.99
C ILE A 19 3.89 8.80 -10.90
N GLY A 20 4.45 8.35 -12.04
CA GLY A 20 5.80 7.82 -12.10
C GLY A 20 6.87 8.82 -11.67
N ALA A 21 6.76 10.09 -12.07
CA ALA A 21 7.67 11.14 -11.63
C ALA A 21 7.53 11.44 -10.13
N ALA A 22 6.30 11.45 -9.59
CA ALA A 22 6.06 11.62 -8.16
C ALA A 22 6.67 10.51 -7.33
N ARG A 23 6.50 9.27 -7.76
CA ARG A 23 7.14 8.12 -7.13
C ARG A 23 8.66 8.21 -7.16
N MET A 24 9.25 8.49 -8.33
CA MET A 24 10.71 8.62 -8.47
C MET A 24 11.30 9.73 -7.59
N LEU A 25 10.65 10.90 -7.54
CA LEU A 25 11.06 12.00 -6.66
C LEU A 25 10.90 11.64 -5.16
N ALA A 26 9.82 10.94 -4.80
CA ALA A 26 9.60 10.49 -3.43
C ALA A 26 10.66 9.47 -2.98
N GLU A 27 11.01 8.51 -3.84
CA GLU A 27 12.04 7.51 -3.58
C GLU A 27 13.44 8.13 -3.45
N LYS A 28 13.74 9.13 -4.28
CA LYS A 28 15.07 9.77 -4.31
C LYS A 28 15.28 10.79 -3.19
N ASP A 29 14.30 11.67 -2.99
CA ASP A 29 14.46 12.88 -2.18
C ASP A 29 13.37 13.03 -1.09
N GLY A 30 12.51 12.02 -0.93
CA GLY A 30 11.42 12.03 0.04
C GLY A 30 10.20 12.83 -0.41
N TRP A 31 9.06 12.54 0.22
CA TRP A 31 7.75 13.13 -0.11
C TRP A 31 7.67 14.64 0.10
N ALA A 32 8.45 15.20 1.02
CA ALA A 32 8.52 16.65 1.23
C ALA A 32 8.99 17.40 -0.03
N SER A 33 9.77 16.73 -0.89
CA SER A 33 10.29 17.30 -2.13
C SER A 33 9.29 17.25 -3.29
N VAL A 34 8.28 16.39 -3.19
CA VAL A 34 7.24 16.18 -4.22
C VAL A 34 6.24 17.33 -4.16
N THR A 35 6.54 18.39 -4.90
CA THR A 35 5.67 19.57 -5.07
C THR A 35 5.15 19.64 -6.50
N VAL A 36 3.97 20.24 -6.70
CA VAL A 36 3.39 20.43 -8.04
C VAL A 36 4.36 21.19 -8.96
N ARG A 37 5.08 22.18 -8.42
CA ARG A 37 6.11 22.92 -9.16
C ARG A 37 7.27 22.03 -9.58
N ARG A 38 7.82 21.22 -8.66
CA ARG A 38 8.96 20.34 -8.96
C ARG A 38 8.57 19.26 -9.96
N LEU A 39 7.38 18.67 -9.79
CA LEU A 39 6.84 17.68 -10.73
C LEU A 39 6.68 18.26 -12.13
N ALA A 40 6.10 19.46 -12.23
CA ALA A 40 5.94 20.17 -13.50
C ALA A 40 7.28 20.36 -14.21
N GLN A 41 8.33 20.73 -13.48
CA GLN A 41 9.69 20.84 -14.01
C GLN A 41 10.26 19.50 -14.46
N GLU A 42 10.12 18.45 -13.64
CA GLU A 42 10.67 17.11 -13.90
C GLU A 42 10.09 16.47 -15.17
N ILE A 43 8.80 16.68 -15.43
CA ILE A 43 8.10 16.08 -16.59
C ILE A 43 7.90 17.08 -17.75
N GLU A 44 8.56 18.24 -17.67
CA GLU A 44 8.50 19.32 -18.68
C GLU A 44 7.07 19.80 -19.00
N TYR A 45 6.20 19.83 -17.98
CA TYR A 45 4.85 20.39 -18.08
C TYR A 45 4.69 21.68 -17.29
N SER A 46 3.64 22.44 -17.60
CA SER A 46 3.26 23.58 -16.79
C SER A 46 2.42 23.11 -15.59
N GLN A 47 2.49 23.83 -14.47
CA GLN A 47 1.66 23.53 -13.30
C GLN A 47 0.15 23.48 -13.62
N PRO A 48 -0.41 24.38 -14.48
CA PRO A 48 -1.80 24.26 -14.90
C PRO A 48 -2.16 22.93 -15.57
N VAL A 49 -1.22 22.30 -16.30
CA VAL A 49 -1.44 20.97 -16.88
C VAL A 49 -1.57 19.93 -15.77
N LEU A 50 -0.72 19.97 -14.74
CA LEU A 50 -0.82 19.04 -13.61
C LEU A 50 -2.14 19.22 -12.87
N TYR A 51 -2.55 20.46 -12.60
CA TYR A 51 -3.82 20.77 -11.94
C TYR A 51 -5.06 20.32 -12.73
N ALA A 52 -4.96 20.21 -14.06
CA ALA A 52 -6.02 19.67 -14.89
C ALA A 52 -6.22 18.15 -14.71
N HIS A 53 -5.20 17.44 -14.21
CA HIS A 53 -5.27 16.00 -13.92
C HIS A 53 -5.45 15.70 -12.43
N PHE A 54 -4.75 16.43 -11.57
CA PHE A 54 -4.77 16.25 -10.12
C PHE A 54 -5.04 17.58 -9.43
N GLN A 55 -6.15 17.65 -8.69
CA GLN A 55 -6.59 18.89 -8.05
C GLN A 55 -5.58 19.47 -7.06
N ASN A 56 -4.80 18.60 -6.40
CA ASN A 56 -3.79 18.99 -5.43
C ASN A 56 -2.72 17.89 -5.30
N ARG A 57 -1.72 18.14 -4.44
CA ARG A 57 -0.65 17.17 -4.13
C ARG A 57 -1.20 15.86 -3.54
N ASP A 58 -2.21 15.94 -2.69
CA ASP A 58 -2.77 14.77 -2.02
C ASP A 58 -3.45 13.81 -3.02
N ALA A 59 -4.05 14.35 -4.09
CA ALA A 59 -4.58 13.55 -5.19
C ALA A 59 -3.47 12.78 -5.95
N ILE A 60 -2.27 13.37 -6.06
CA ILE A 60 -1.10 12.69 -6.65
C ILE A 60 -0.60 11.60 -5.69
N VAL A 61 -0.53 11.89 -4.39
CA VAL A 61 -0.20 10.89 -3.35
C VAL A 61 -1.19 9.73 -3.39
N GLY A 62 -2.49 10.00 -3.50
CA GLY A 62 -3.53 8.98 -3.64
C GLY A 62 -3.38 8.10 -4.87
N ALA A 63 -2.98 8.68 -6.00
CA ALA A 63 -2.73 7.90 -7.21
C ALA A 63 -1.48 7.01 -7.08
N VAL A 64 -0.40 7.52 -6.46
CA VAL A 64 0.78 6.70 -6.14
C VAL A 64 0.43 5.60 -5.12
N ALA A 65 -0.39 5.90 -4.13
CA ALA A 65 -0.88 4.92 -3.16
C ALA A 65 -1.68 3.80 -3.85
N LEU A 66 -2.50 4.12 -4.84
CA LEU A 66 -3.24 3.10 -5.61
C LEU A 66 -2.32 2.15 -6.38
N GLU A 67 -1.23 2.65 -6.96
CA GLU A 67 -0.18 1.79 -7.53
C GLU A 67 0.48 0.93 -6.45
N GLY A 68 0.76 1.52 -5.28
CA GLY A 68 1.29 0.80 -4.13
C GLY A 68 0.40 -0.38 -3.69
N PHE A 69 -0.92 -0.20 -3.61
CA PHE A 69 -1.86 -1.30 -3.37
C PHE A 69 -1.95 -2.29 -4.54
N GLY A 70 -1.81 -1.81 -5.77
CA GLY A 70 -1.68 -2.66 -6.96
C GLY A 70 -0.44 -3.56 -6.92
N GLU A 71 0.61 -3.18 -6.20
CA GLU A 71 1.82 -3.98 -5.98
C GLU A 71 1.73 -4.86 -4.72
N LEU A 72 1.26 -4.30 -3.60
CA LEU A 72 1.21 -5.01 -2.32
C LEU A 72 0.28 -6.22 -2.38
N GLY A 73 -0.94 -6.08 -2.91
CA GLY A 73 -1.90 -7.18 -3.00
C GLY A 73 -1.33 -8.45 -3.67
N PRO A 74 -0.73 -8.34 -4.88
CA PRO A 74 -0.02 -9.44 -5.51
C PRO A 74 1.14 -10.01 -4.68
N VAL A 75 1.95 -9.16 -4.03
CA VAL A 75 3.05 -9.60 -3.16
C VAL A 75 2.54 -10.47 -2.02
N LEU A 76 1.47 -10.04 -1.34
CA LEU A 76 0.86 -10.81 -0.24
C LEU A 76 0.31 -12.16 -0.72
N ARG A 77 -0.36 -12.20 -1.87
CA ARG A 77 -0.90 -13.46 -2.41
C ARG A 77 0.21 -14.43 -2.83
N ALA A 78 1.31 -13.91 -3.37
CA ALA A 78 2.42 -14.71 -3.86
C ALA A 78 3.35 -15.21 -2.73
N SER A 79 3.29 -14.61 -1.53
CA SER A 79 4.17 -15.00 -0.43
C SER A 79 3.81 -16.35 0.19
N VAL A 80 2.53 -16.75 0.14
CA VAL A 80 2.05 -18.01 0.70
C VAL A 80 2.61 -19.20 -0.08
N ARG A 81 3.46 -20.00 0.57
CA ARG A 81 4.06 -21.19 -0.05
C ARG A 81 3.05 -22.31 -0.25
N ARG A 82 3.24 -23.09 -1.32
CA ARG A 82 2.42 -24.28 -1.59
C ARG A 82 2.57 -25.29 -0.44
N GLY A 83 1.44 -25.73 0.12
CA GLY A 83 1.40 -26.71 1.21
C GLY A 83 1.63 -26.12 2.60
N ALA A 84 1.71 -24.79 2.73
CA ALA A 84 1.73 -24.13 4.02
C ALA A 84 0.44 -24.46 4.82
N SER A 85 0.61 -24.71 6.11
CA SER A 85 -0.49 -24.68 7.08
C SER A 85 -1.06 -23.26 7.18
N SER A 86 -2.26 -23.12 7.77
CA SER A 86 -2.88 -21.80 7.95
C SER A 86 -1.99 -20.83 8.75
N ALA A 87 -1.24 -21.33 9.74
CA ALA A 87 -0.37 -20.51 10.58
C ALA A 87 0.87 -20.04 9.78
N GLU A 88 1.47 -20.93 8.99
CA GLU A 88 2.58 -20.59 8.10
C GLU A 88 2.14 -19.60 7.01
N ALA A 89 0.94 -19.76 6.44
CA ALA A 89 0.40 -18.81 5.46
C ALA A 89 0.20 -17.42 6.06
N MET A 90 -0.29 -17.33 7.29
CA MET A 90 -0.44 -16.07 8.00
C MET A 90 0.91 -15.42 8.32
N GLU A 91 1.91 -16.20 8.71
CA GLU A 91 3.29 -15.72 8.90
C GLU A 91 3.89 -15.21 7.59
N ASP A 92 3.73 -15.94 6.49
CA ASP A 92 4.23 -15.56 5.16
C ASP A 92 3.64 -14.23 4.67
N VAL A 93 2.34 -13.99 4.89
CA VAL A 93 1.69 -12.72 4.56
C VAL A 93 2.14 -11.60 5.49
N ALA A 94 2.25 -11.87 6.80
CA ALA A 94 2.73 -10.88 7.77
C ALA A 94 4.15 -10.40 7.44
N MET A 95 5.06 -11.32 7.14
CA MET A 95 6.43 -11.00 6.79
C MET A 95 6.51 -10.25 5.46
N ALA A 96 5.77 -10.67 4.44
CA ALA A 96 5.74 -9.97 3.16
C ALA A 96 5.19 -8.53 3.27
N TYR A 97 4.18 -8.31 4.12
CA TYR A 97 3.68 -6.95 4.40
C TYR A 97 4.76 -6.08 5.04
N LEU A 98 5.46 -6.61 6.06
CA LEU A 98 6.50 -5.87 6.77
C LEU A 98 7.69 -5.61 5.84
N GLU A 99 8.16 -6.60 5.09
CA GLU A 99 9.23 -6.45 4.09
C GLU A 99 8.88 -5.38 3.06
N PHE A 100 7.66 -5.38 2.51
CA PHE A 100 7.21 -4.33 1.59
C PHE A 100 7.31 -2.93 2.21
N ALA A 101 6.97 -2.78 3.49
CA ALA A 101 7.06 -1.49 4.19
C ALA A 101 8.50 -0.96 4.28
N PHE A 102 9.51 -1.84 4.35
CA PHE A 102 10.92 -1.46 4.43
C PHE A 102 11.59 -1.35 3.07
N GLU A 103 11.24 -2.22 2.12
CA GLU A 103 11.80 -2.19 0.77
C GLU A 103 11.25 -1.03 -0.07
N ARG A 104 10.00 -0.60 0.19
CA ARG A 104 9.31 0.44 -0.58
C ARG A 104 8.82 1.58 0.34
N PRO A 105 9.72 2.27 1.05
CA PRO A 105 9.37 3.25 2.07
C PRO A 105 8.49 4.39 1.54
N ALA A 106 8.80 4.91 0.35
CA ALA A 106 8.03 5.99 -0.25
C ALA A 106 6.61 5.55 -0.64
N LEU A 107 6.43 4.36 -1.21
CA LEU A 107 5.09 3.83 -1.49
C LEU A 107 4.32 3.59 -0.20
N TYR A 108 4.95 2.99 0.80
CA TYR A 108 4.32 2.71 2.09
C TYR A 108 3.82 4.00 2.77
N GLU A 109 4.63 5.06 2.75
CA GLU A 109 4.23 6.38 3.25
C GLU A 109 3.04 6.96 2.50
N ALA A 110 2.98 6.81 1.17
CA ALA A 110 1.83 7.26 0.38
C ALA A 110 0.55 6.50 0.73
N MET A 111 0.68 5.18 0.95
CA MET A 111 -0.45 4.29 1.22
C MET A 111 -1.08 4.52 2.58
N PHE A 112 -0.27 4.76 3.61
CA PHE A 112 -0.73 4.67 5.01
C PHE A 112 -0.43 5.90 5.87
N VAL A 113 0.54 6.74 5.53
CA VAL A 113 1.01 7.84 6.40
C VAL A 113 0.54 9.20 5.91
N LEU A 114 0.64 9.45 4.60
CA LEU A 114 0.32 10.74 4.01
C LEU A 114 -1.18 10.88 3.70
N PRO A 115 -1.70 12.13 3.64
CA PRO A 115 -3.02 12.38 3.10
C PRO A 115 -3.10 11.92 1.65
N SER A 116 -3.81 10.82 1.41
CA SER A 116 -4.00 10.20 0.09
C SER A 116 -5.41 10.42 -0.47
N GLY A 117 -6.35 10.87 0.38
CA GLY A 117 -7.77 10.98 0.03
C GLY A 117 -8.49 9.64 -0.18
N LEU A 118 -7.78 8.51 -0.07
CA LEU A 118 -8.34 7.17 -0.20
C LEU A 118 -9.24 6.84 0.99
N ARG A 119 -10.38 6.21 0.70
CA ARG A 119 -11.37 5.79 1.70
C ARG A 119 -11.43 4.27 1.76
N PHE A 120 -11.14 3.75 2.95
CA PHE A 120 -11.22 2.33 3.28
C PHE A 120 -12.61 2.00 3.82
N ALA A 121 -13.03 0.73 3.67
CA ALA A 121 -14.31 0.22 4.18
C ALA A 121 -15.53 1.05 3.75
N LYS A 122 -15.55 1.49 2.48
CA LYS A 122 -16.68 2.19 1.86
C LYS A 122 -17.09 1.50 0.56
N SER A 123 -18.30 1.78 0.09
CA SER A 123 -18.82 1.24 -1.17
C SER A 123 -17.98 1.64 -2.38
N ASP A 124 -17.31 2.80 -2.30
CA ASP A 124 -16.44 3.36 -3.34
C ASP A 124 -14.95 3.04 -3.14
N THR A 125 -14.58 2.17 -2.17
CA THR A 125 -13.18 1.74 -1.99
C THR A 125 -12.64 1.17 -3.31
N PRO A 126 -11.45 1.58 -3.79
CA PRO A 126 -10.91 1.07 -5.04
C PRO A 126 -10.61 -0.44 -4.99
N GLN A 127 -10.68 -1.12 -6.14
CA GLN A 127 -10.54 -2.59 -6.21
C GLN A 127 -9.18 -3.07 -5.68
N SER A 128 -8.08 -2.36 -5.96
CA SER A 128 -6.74 -2.74 -5.47
C SER A 128 -6.65 -2.76 -3.94
N LEU A 129 -7.35 -1.85 -3.26
CA LEU A 129 -7.44 -1.84 -1.80
C LEU A 129 -8.25 -3.04 -1.30
N ARG A 130 -9.39 -3.32 -1.93
CA ARG A 130 -10.21 -4.51 -1.61
C ARG A 130 -9.43 -5.80 -1.80
N ASP A 131 -8.70 -5.94 -2.91
CA ASP A 131 -7.91 -7.13 -3.22
C ASP A 131 -6.74 -7.31 -2.26
N THR A 132 -6.13 -6.22 -1.81
CA THR A 132 -5.06 -6.25 -0.81
C THR A 132 -5.61 -6.64 0.56
N PHE A 133 -6.74 -6.07 0.97
CA PHE A 133 -7.42 -6.47 2.20
C PHE A 133 -7.86 -7.93 2.16
N GLY A 134 -8.43 -8.38 1.03
CA GLY A 134 -8.83 -9.76 0.82
C GLY A 134 -7.67 -10.76 0.91
N ALA A 135 -6.46 -10.37 0.48
CA ALA A 135 -5.27 -11.21 0.64
C ALA A 135 -4.89 -11.43 2.11
N MET A 136 -5.02 -10.40 2.96
CA MET A 136 -4.85 -10.54 4.41
C MET A 136 -5.98 -11.33 5.04
N MET A 137 -7.22 -11.07 4.63
CA MET A 137 -8.41 -11.74 5.17
C MET A 137 -8.37 -13.25 4.92
N ALA A 138 -7.91 -13.68 3.74
CA ALA A 138 -7.82 -15.09 3.38
C ALA A 138 -6.92 -15.93 4.33
N VAL A 139 -5.90 -15.32 4.93
CA VAL A 139 -5.01 -16.01 5.89
C VAL A 139 -5.46 -15.86 7.34
N VAL A 140 -6.34 -14.90 7.63
CA VAL A 140 -6.90 -14.66 8.97
C VAL A 140 -8.16 -15.47 9.21
N GLU A 141 -9.00 -15.64 8.17
CA GLU A 141 -10.30 -16.33 8.23
C GLU A 141 -10.27 -17.68 8.97
N PRO A 142 -9.25 -18.56 8.81
CA PRO A 142 -9.21 -19.84 9.51
C PRO A 142 -9.12 -19.75 11.05
N PHE A 143 -8.84 -18.58 11.62
CA PHE A 143 -8.55 -18.40 13.05
C PHE A 143 -9.65 -17.63 13.80
N CYS A 144 -10.76 -17.29 13.15
CA CYS A 144 -11.76 -16.41 13.73
C CYS A 144 -13.16 -16.64 13.18
N GLU A 145 -14.19 -16.32 13.98
CA GLU A 145 -15.58 -16.31 13.50
C GLU A 145 -15.90 -15.06 12.67
N ASN A 146 -15.29 -13.91 12.99
CA ASN A 146 -15.49 -12.64 12.29
C ASN A 146 -14.18 -12.22 11.59
N ALA A 147 -14.07 -12.61 10.31
CA ALA A 147 -12.89 -12.37 9.50
C ALA A 147 -12.60 -10.87 9.26
N GLU A 148 -13.62 -10.02 9.12
CA GLU A 148 -13.43 -8.58 8.89
C GLU A 148 -12.73 -7.92 10.08
N VAL A 149 -13.28 -8.08 11.28
CA VAL A 149 -12.72 -7.50 12.51
C VAL A 149 -11.33 -8.07 12.82
N ALA A 150 -11.15 -9.38 12.64
CA ALA A 150 -9.86 -10.01 12.84
C ALA A 150 -8.80 -9.52 11.84
N THR A 151 -9.19 -9.27 10.59
CA THR A 151 -8.29 -8.74 9.55
C THR A 151 -7.91 -7.30 9.83
N GLU A 152 -8.83 -6.47 10.30
CA GLU A 152 -8.53 -5.10 10.74
C GLU A 152 -7.54 -5.11 11.92
N ALA A 153 -7.73 -5.99 12.91
CA ALA A 153 -6.81 -6.11 14.04
C ALA A 153 -5.43 -6.64 13.63
N PHE A 154 -5.39 -7.62 12.73
CA PHE A 154 -4.14 -8.13 12.15
C PHE A 154 -3.40 -7.02 11.40
N TRP A 155 -4.09 -6.32 10.51
CA TRP A 155 -3.53 -5.22 9.75
C TRP A 155 -3.04 -4.08 10.66
N ALA A 156 -3.82 -3.70 11.68
CA ALA A 156 -3.41 -2.71 12.68
C ALA A 156 -2.13 -3.14 13.43
N THR A 157 -2.00 -4.43 13.75
CA THR A 157 -0.81 -4.99 14.38
C THR A 157 0.39 -4.88 13.44
N LEU A 158 0.26 -5.32 12.19
CA LEU A 158 1.35 -5.24 11.19
C LEU A 158 1.77 -3.79 10.92
N HIS A 159 0.80 -2.88 10.78
CA HIS A 159 1.08 -1.47 10.58
C HIS A 159 1.79 -0.85 11.78
N GLY A 160 1.33 -1.16 13.00
CA GLY A 160 1.99 -0.73 14.23
C GLY A 160 3.43 -1.24 14.34
N LEU A 161 3.66 -2.51 14.00
CA LEU A 161 5.02 -3.08 13.95
C LEU A 161 5.90 -2.36 12.93
N ALA A 162 5.40 -2.15 11.71
CA ALA A 162 6.13 -1.44 10.67
C ALA A 162 6.51 -0.02 11.12
N GLU A 163 5.55 0.75 11.64
CA GLU A 163 5.79 2.14 12.05
C GLU A 163 6.71 2.26 13.27
N LEU A 164 6.52 1.41 14.28
CA LEU A 164 7.40 1.41 15.47
C LEU A 164 8.84 1.05 15.09
N GLU A 165 9.01 0.10 14.19
CA GLU A 165 10.32 -0.38 13.77
C GLU A 165 11.02 0.61 12.83
N ARG A 166 10.31 1.20 11.85
CA ARG A 166 10.82 2.30 11.00
C ARG A 166 11.34 3.48 11.80
N HIS A 167 10.70 3.79 12.93
CA HIS A 167 11.11 4.87 13.82
C HIS A 167 12.07 4.44 14.94
N GLY A 168 12.63 3.22 14.85
CA GLY A 168 13.61 2.70 15.81
C GLY A 168 13.08 2.54 17.24
N ARG A 169 11.75 2.45 17.41
CA ARG A 169 11.09 2.32 18.72
C ARG A 169 11.06 0.88 19.23
N ILE A 170 11.30 -0.08 18.33
CA ILE A 170 11.46 -1.50 18.63
C ILE A 170 12.61 -2.09 17.80
N ARG A 171 13.19 -3.20 18.26
CA ARG A 171 14.34 -3.83 17.60
C ARG A 171 13.88 -4.67 16.41
N GLU A 172 14.46 -4.44 15.24
CA GLU A 172 14.24 -5.24 14.01
C GLU A 172 14.55 -6.73 14.23
N ALA A 173 15.59 -7.06 15.01
CA ALA A 173 16.01 -8.44 15.24
C ALA A 173 14.90 -9.37 15.81
N PHE A 174 13.87 -8.80 16.43
CA PHE A 174 12.73 -9.56 16.97
C PHE A 174 11.47 -9.49 16.08
N ARG A 175 11.59 -9.08 14.81
CA ARG A 175 10.44 -8.94 13.89
C ARG A 175 9.68 -10.25 13.75
N LYS A 176 10.39 -11.33 13.41
CA LYS A 176 9.80 -12.67 13.27
C LYS A 176 9.19 -13.16 14.59
N ASP A 177 9.92 -13.01 15.70
CA ASP A 177 9.42 -13.43 17.02
C ASP A 177 8.09 -12.75 17.40
N ARG A 178 7.93 -11.46 17.08
CA ARG A 178 6.69 -10.72 17.33
C ARG A 178 5.53 -11.23 16.45
N VAL A 179 5.81 -11.52 15.18
CA VAL A 179 4.81 -12.09 14.26
C VAL A 179 4.36 -13.46 14.75
N THR A 180 5.30 -14.36 15.04
CA THR A 180 4.99 -15.71 15.56
C THR A 180 4.23 -15.62 16.88
N HIS A 181 4.65 -14.73 17.80
CA HIS A 181 3.94 -14.52 19.08
C HIS A 181 2.48 -14.09 18.87
N PHE A 182 2.22 -13.19 17.92
CA PHE A 182 0.86 -12.74 17.61
C PHE A 182 0.00 -13.88 17.04
N ILE A 183 0.54 -14.66 16.12
CA ILE A 183 -0.16 -15.81 15.50
C ILE A 183 -0.50 -16.85 16.58
N ASP A 184 0.45 -17.19 17.46
CA ASP A 184 0.23 -18.10 18.58
C ASP A 184 -0.89 -17.63 19.52
N MET A 185 -1.03 -16.32 19.74
CA MET A 185 -2.11 -15.76 20.56
C MET A 185 -3.49 -15.93 19.93
N LEU A 186 -3.57 -15.88 18.59
CA LEU A 186 -4.82 -16.10 17.85
C LEU A 186 -5.19 -17.58 17.81
N SER A 187 -4.24 -18.47 17.51
CA SER A 187 -4.49 -19.91 17.40
C SER A 187 -4.88 -20.58 18.73
N ARG A 188 -4.64 -19.93 19.87
CA ARG A 188 -5.07 -20.43 21.20
C ARG A 188 -6.51 -20.08 21.55
N ARG A 189 -7.17 -19.21 20.79
CA ARG A 189 -8.54 -18.75 21.02
C ARG A 189 -9.57 -19.42 20.10
N SER A 190 -9.11 -20.02 19.00
CA SER A 190 -9.89 -20.80 18.04
C SER A 190 -10.07 -22.25 18.45
#